data_AF-A0A354GMF8-F1
#
_entry.id   AF-A0A354GMF8-F1
#
_cell.length_a   1.000
_cell.length_b   1.000
_cell.length_c   1.000
_cell.angle_alpha   90.00
_cell.angle_beta   90.00
_cell.angle_gamma   90.00
#
_symmetry.space_group_name_H-M   'P 1'
#
loop_
_entity.id
_entity.type
_entity.pdbx_description
1 polymer ?
#
loop_
_entity_poly.entity_id
_entity_poly.type
_entity_poly.pdbx_seq_one_letter_code
_entity_poly.pdbx_strand_id
1 'polypeptide(L)'
;EAQFAFETAGAVADRVHINRLREQPALLQRYQILVVPGGFTYGDDVAAGKILANQLSCFLGDALRRFRDAEKLVLGICNGFQALLKAG
;
A
#
# COMPACT_ATOMS: atom_id res chain seq x y z
N GLU A 1 -4.12 9.92 10.20
CA GLU A 1 -3.21 9.34 11.21
C GLU A 1 -1.91 8.84 10.62
N ALA A 2 -1.89 7.83 9.74
CA ALA A 2 -0.63 7.32 9.16
C ALA A 2 0.24 8.42 8.50
N GLN A 3 -0.34 9.25 7.63
CA GLN A 3 0.37 10.40 7.02
C GLN A 3 0.98 11.31 8.10
N PHE A 4 0.17 11.74 9.07
CA PHE A 4 0.59 12.60 10.16
C PHE A 4 1.75 12.01 10.97
N ALA A 5 1.73 10.70 11.23
CA ALA A 5 2.82 10.02 11.93
C ALA A 5 4.14 10.05 11.13
N PHE A 6 4.09 9.85 9.81
CA PHE A 6 5.26 9.97 8.95
C PHE A 6 5.79 11.40 8.85
N GLU A 7 4.90 12.38 8.75
CA GLU A 7 5.26 13.80 8.76
C GLU A 7 5.90 14.21 10.08
N THR A 8 5.36 13.73 11.21
CA THR A 8 5.95 13.94 12.55
C THR A 8 7.34 13.30 12.67
N ALA A 9 7.56 12.18 11.98
CA ALA A 9 8.87 11.52 11.89
C ALA A 9 9.82 12.18 10.87
N GLY A 10 9.44 13.29 10.23
CA GLY A 10 10.27 14.06 9.31
C GLY A 10 10.18 13.63 7.83
N ALA A 11 9.24 12.76 7.47
CA ALA A 11 9.02 12.39 6.07
C ALA A 11 8.06 13.37 5.34
N VAL A 12 8.19 13.46 4.02
CA VAL A 12 7.15 14.05 3.16
C VAL A 12 6.24 12.92 2.70
N ALA A 13 4.96 12.98 3.03
CA ALA A 13 4.02 11.89 2.82
C ALA A 13 2.84 12.29 1.94
N ASP A 14 2.58 11.50 0.90
CA ASP A 14 1.42 11.67 0.01
C ASP A 14 0.35 10.61 0.29
N ARG A 15 -0.92 11.01 0.25
CA ARG A 15 -2.05 10.07 0.21
C ARG A 15 -2.40 9.73 -1.23
N VAL A 16 -2.12 8.50 -1.63
CA VAL A 16 -2.43 8.01 -2.97
C VAL A 16 -3.53 6.96 -2.91
N HIS A 17 -4.62 7.18 -3.65
CA HIS A 17 -5.70 6.22 -3.77
C HIS A 17 -5.30 5.03 -4.66
N ILE A 18 -5.73 3.81 -4.32
CA ILE A 18 -5.34 2.58 -5.04
C ILE A 18 -5.66 2.62 -6.54
N ASN A 19 -6.79 3.21 -6.93
CA ASN A 19 -7.16 3.37 -8.34
C ASN A 19 -6.15 4.23 -9.13
N ARG A 20 -5.56 5.25 -8.50
CA ARG A 20 -4.54 6.09 -9.12
C ARG A 20 -3.23 5.31 -9.32
N LEU A 21 -2.86 4.48 -8.35
CA LEU A 21 -1.72 3.57 -8.49
C LEU A 21 -1.96 2.52 -9.58
N ARG A 22 -3.20 2.02 -9.72
CA ARG A 22 -3.56 1.09 -10.79
C ARG A 22 -3.45 1.72 -12.17
N GLU A 23 -3.89 2.97 -12.33
CA GLU A 23 -3.78 3.71 -13.60
C GLU A 23 -2.34 4.09 -13.93
N GLN A 24 -1.52 4.37 -12.91
CA GLN A 24 -0.13 4.78 -13.08
C GLN A 24 0.82 4.08 -12.08
N PRO A 25 1.14 2.79 -12.26
CA PRO A 25 1.98 2.03 -11.32
C PRO A 25 3.40 2.59 -11.15
N ALA A 26 3.92 3.25 -12.19
CA ALA A 26 5.23 3.91 -12.17
C ALA A 26 5.33 5.01 -11.10
N LEU A 27 4.20 5.52 -10.59
CA LEU A 27 4.18 6.50 -9.52
C LEU A 27 4.90 5.98 -8.26
N LEU A 28 4.85 4.68 -7.97
CA LEU A 28 5.58 4.05 -6.86
C LEU A 28 7.09 4.30 -6.91
N GLN A 29 7.67 4.51 -8.09
CA GLN A 29 9.11 4.72 -8.23
C GLN A 29 9.57 6.04 -7.58
N ARG A 30 8.66 7.00 -7.41
CA ARG A 30 8.92 8.32 -6.80
C ARG A 30 9.00 8.27 -5.27
N TYR A 31 8.64 7.15 -4.66
CA TYR A 31 8.60 6.99 -3.21
C TYR A 31 9.66 6.01 -2.71
N GLN A 32 10.01 6.15 -1.43
CA GLN A 32 10.99 5.33 -0.71
C GLN A 32 10.31 4.48 0.36
N ILE A 33 9.09 4.85 0.74
CA ILE A 33 8.28 4.16 1.73
C ILE A 33 6.87 3.99 1.16
N LEU A 34 6.36 2.76 1.16
CA LEU A 34 4.97 2.44 0.88
C LEU A 34 4.29 2.02 2.19
N VAL A 35 3.22 2.71 2.56
CA VAL A 35 2.42 2.36 3.74
C VAL A 35 1.00 2.02 3.30
N VAL A 36 0.56 0.82 3.67
CA VAL A 36 -0.85 0.41 3.55
C VAL A 36 -1.48 0.59 4.93
N PRO A 37 -2.21 1.69 5.18
CA PRO A 37 -2.81 1.93 6.47
C PRO A 37 -3.93 0.93 6.76
N GLY A 38 -4.24 0.75 8.04
CA GLY A 38 -5.41 0.00 8.48
C GLY A 38 -6.71 0.74 8.22
N GLY A 39 -7.83 0.05 8.41
CA GLY A 39 -9.19 0.60 8.30
C GLY A 39 -10.20 -0.45 7.84
N PHE A 40 -11.46 -0.06 7.73
CA PHE A 40 -12.56 -0.85 7.20
C PHE A 40 -12.63 -0.71 5.67
N THR A 41 -11.67 -1.28 4.96
CA THR A 41 -11.75 -1.31 3.49
C THR A 41 -12.96 -2.16 3.09
N TYR A 42 -13.96 -1.58 2.41
CA TYR A 42 -15.20 -2.28 2.01
C TYR A 42 -16.08 -2.86 3.14
N GLY A 43 -16.00 -2.34 4.36
CA GLY A 43 -17.01 -2.61 5.41
C GLY A 43 -16.94 -3.98 6.09
N ASP A 44 -15.81 -4.71 6.03
CA ASP A 44 -15.56 -6.01 6.67
C ASP A 44 -16.50 -7.20 6.32
N ASP A 45 -17.65 -6.97 5.69
CA ASP A 45 -18.65 -8.01 5.40
C ASP A 45 -18.24 -9.01 4.31
N VAL A 46 -17.25 -8.71 3.46
CA VAL A 46 -16.84 -9.59 2.33
C VAL A 46 -15.31 -9.85 2.29
N ALA A 47 -14.61 -9.62 3.41
CA ALA A 47 -13.15 -9.70 3.55
C ALA A 47 -12.38 -8.46 3.04
N ALA A 48 -12.37 -7.41 3.86
CA ALA A 48 -11.71 -6.12 3.62
C ALA A 48 -10.27 -6.22 3.08
N GLY A 49 -9.46 -7.12 3.64
CA GLY A 49 -8.08 -7.33 3.19
C GLY A 49 -7.96 -8.08 1.86
N LYS A 50 -8.99 -8.85 1.44
CA LYS A 50 -8.91 -9.71 0.24
C LYS A 50 -9.05 -8.92 -1.05
N ILE A 51 -9.95 -7.93 -1.10
CA ILE A 51 -10.11 -7.07 -2.29
C ILE A 51 -8.85 -6.24 -2.49
N LEU A 52 -8.33 -5.61 -1.43
CA LEU A 52 -7.10 -4.84 -1.50
C LEU A 52 -5.90 -5.73 -1.86
N ALA A 53 -5.78 -6.92 -1.27
CA ALA A 53 -4.75 -7.89 -1.65
C ALA A 53 -4.82 -8.28 -3.12
N ASN A 54 -6.02 -8.51 -3.65
CA ASN A 54 -6.22 -8.83 -5.07
C ASN A 54 -5.82 -7.65 -5.96
N GLN A 55 -6.15 -6.42 -5.55
CA GLN A 55 -5.72 -5.23 -6.29
C GLN A 55 -4.19 -5.06 -6.29
N LEU A 56 -3.55 -5.30 -5.14
CA LEU A 56 -2.11 -5.24 -4.99
C LEU A 56 -1.41 -6.33 -5.83
N SER A 57 -1.87 -7.58 -5.76
CA SER A 57 -1.26 -8.70 -6.48
C SER A 57 -1.51 -8.66 -7.99
N CYS A 58 -2.76 -8.44 -8.44
CA CYS A 58 -3.10 -8.48 -9.86
C CYS A 58 -2.60 -7.27 -10.65
N PHE A 59 -2.66 -6.07 -10.08
CA PHE A 59 -2.35 -4.84 -10.83
C PHE A 59 -1.03 -4.20 -10.43
N LEU A 60 -0.56 -4.42 -9.20
CA LEU A 60 0.64 -3.77 -8.68
C LEU A 60 1.76 -4.76 -8.39
N GLY A 61 1.58 -6.06 -8.64
CA GLY A 61 2.56 -7.09 -8.27
C GLY A 61 3.97 -6.82 -8.81
N ASP A 62 4.10 -6.46 -10.10
CA ASP A 62 5.42 -6.13 -10.68
C ASP A 62 6.01 -4.84 -10.10
N ALA A 63 5.16 -3.82 -9.86
CA ALA A 63 5.61 -2.56 -9.30
C ALA A 63 6.06 -2.73 -7.84
N LEU A 64 5.35 -3.53 -7.05
CA LEU A 64 5.70 -3.87 -5.67
C LEU A 64 6.97 -4.72 -5.59
N ARG A 65 7.14 -5.70 -6.49
CA ARG A 65 8.39 -6.46 -6.61
C ARG A 65 9.58 -5.54 -6.89
N ARG A 66 9.47 -4.66 -7.89
CA ARG A 66 10.53 -3.67 -8.18
C ARG A 66 10.79 -2.72 -7.02
N PHE A 67 9.75 -2.34 -6.28
CA PHE A 67 9.88 -1.48 -5.11
C PHE A 67 10.68 -2.18 -4.00
N ARG A 68 10.34 -3.44 -3.69
CA ARG A 68 11.06 -4.29 -2.75
C ARG A 68 12.50 -4.55 -3.21
N ASP A 69 12.70 -4.91 -4.47
CA ASP A 69 14.02 -5.24 -5.04
C ASP A 69 14.95 -4.01 -5.10
N ALA A 70 14.39 -2.80 -5.04
CA ALA A 70 15.11 -1.55 -4.87
C ALA A 70 15.40 -1.20 -3.39
N GLU A 71 15.24 -2.16 -2.47
CA GLU A 71 15.47 -2.04 -1.02
C GLU A 71 14.64 -0.93 -0.34
N LYS A 72 13.46 -0.63 -0.89
CA LYS A 72 12.55 0.37 -0.35
C LYS A 72 11.62 -0.24 0.72
N LEU A 73 11.15 0.60 1.63
CA LEU A 73 10.42 0.16 2.82
C LEU A 73 8.93 -0.05 2.53
N VAL A 74 8.37 -1.20 2.94
CA VAL A 74 6.94 -1.49 2.86
C VAL A 74 6.40 -1.76 4.26
N LEU A 75 5.35 -1.04 4.66
CA LEU A 75 4.70 -1.18 5.95
C LEU A 75 3.20 -1.42 5.78
N GLY A 76 2.66 -2.45 6.43
CA GLY A 76 1.22 -2.66 6.56
C GLY A 76 0.78 -2.51 8.00
N ILE A 77 -0.34 -1.83 8.24
CA ILE A 77 -0.90 -1.63 9.59
C ILE A 77 -2.26 -2.34 9.68
N CYS A 78 -2.44 -3.24 10.65
CA CYS A 78 -3.69 -3.99 10.86
C CYS A 78 -4.20 -4.67 9.56
N ASN A 79 -5.34 -4.26 9.00
CA ASN A 79 -5.86 -4.78 7.73
C ASN A 79 -4.91 -4.56 6.54
N GLY A 80 -4.10 -3.51 6.56
CA GLY A 80 -3.06 -3.29 5.55
C GLY A 80 -1.97 -4.36 5.58
N PHE A 81 -1.59 -4.85 6.77
CA PHE A 81 -0.67 -5.97 6.91
C PHE A 81 -1.26 -7.27 6.35
N GLN A 82 -2.53 -7.55 6.66
CA GLN A 82 -3.24 -8.71 6.12
C GLN A 82 -3.35 -8.67 4.59
N ALA A 83 -3.58 -7.49 4.02
CA ALA A 83 -3.64 -7.30 2.57
C ALA A 83 -2.28 -7.57 1.91
N LEU A 84 -1.18 -7.09 2.51
CA LEU A 84 0.18 -7.36 2.02
C LEU A 84 0.51 -8.85 2.08
N LEU A 85 0.25 -9.53 3.21
CA LEU A 85 0.50 -10.97 3.35
C LEU A 85 -0.25 -11.81 2.30
N LYS A 86 -1.48 -11.40 1.96
CA LYS A 86 -2.29 -12.08 0.95
C LYS A 86 -1.88 -11.74 -0.48
N ALA A 87 -1.17 -10.63 -0.69
CA ALA A 87 -0.71 -10.20 -2.01
C ALA A 87 0.58 -10.90 -2.47
N GLY A 88 1.34 -11.51 -1.53
CA GLY A 88 2.56 -12.27 -1.81
C GLY A 88 3.82 -11.53 -1.43
#